data_AF-A0A3S3RJA7-F1
#
_entry.id   AF-A0A3S3RJA7-F1
#
_cell.length_a   1.000
_cell.length_b   1.000
_cell.length_c   1.000
_cell.angle_alpha   90.00
_cell.angle_beta   90.00
_cell.angle_gamma   90.00
#
_symmetry.space_group_name_H-M   'P 1'
#
loop_
_entity.id
_entity.type
_entity.pdbx_description
1 polymer ?
#
loop_
_entity_poly.entity_id
_entity_poly.type
_entity_poly.pdbx_seq_one_letter_code
_entity_poly.pdbx_strand_id
1 'polypeptide(L)'
;RWIAPATICGVGLLVAAAGLVWLSRVPAADGALVAPLVLIGIGIALPWGLMDGLAVSVVPKERAGMAVGIFNTTRVASEGVALAIVMAVLSGFTATQLGAQGLASPAEAVAAAQLLATGNISEPVQRLHLADASALVQAYETAFDRLLIVLATITMLTAIVVFLGLRRGSAPEQDIAPLPACQEG
;
A
#
# COMPACT_ATOMS: atom_id res chain seq x y z
N ARG A 1 -27.30 -7.36 -12.79
CA ARG A 1 -26.11 -8.26 -12.78
C ARG A 1 -25.19 -7.75 -11.67
N TRP A 2 -25.11 -8.44 -10.53
CA TRP A 2 -24.29 -8.02 -9.40
C TRP A 2 -22.87 -8.54 -9.60
N ILE A 3 -21.89 -7.64 -9.70
CA ILE A 3 -20.47 -8.02 -9.76
C ILE A 3 -20.06 -8.45 -8.36
N ALA A 4 -19.38 -9.59 -8.23
CA ALA A 4 -18.91 -10.06 -6.94
C ALA A 4 -17.97 -9.01 -6.29
N PRO A 5 -18.15 -8.69 -4.98
CA PRO A 5 -17.27 -7.77 -4.24
C PRO A 5 -15.77 -8.10 -4.41
N ALA A 6 -15.46 -9.41 -4.46
CA ALA A 6 -14.13 -9.94 -4.73
C ALA A 6 -13.50 -9.41 -6.03
N THR A 7 -14.29 -9.33 -7.10
CA THR A 7 -13.82 -8.92 -8.42
C THR A 7 -13.58 -7.42 -8.46
N ILE A 8 -14.46 -6.62 -7.84
CA ILE A 8 -14.30 -5.16 -7.77
C ILE A 8 -13.02 -4.80 -7.00
N CYS A 9 -12.84 -5.40 -5.83
CA CYS A 9 -11.65 -5.18 -5.01
C CYS A 9 -10.37 -5.66 -5.70
N GLY A 10 -10.39 -6.89 -6.28
CA GLY A 10 -9.25 -7.44 -7.00
C GLY A 10 -8.84 -6.59 -8.20
N VAL A 11 -9.80 -6.14 -9.02
CA VAL A 11 -9.53 -5.26 -10.17
C VAL A 11 -8.96 -3.92 -9.70
N GLY A 12 -9.53 -3.31 -8.66
CA GLY A 12 -9.01 -2.05 -8.11
C GLY A 12 -7.57 -2.16 -7.63
N LEU A 13 -7.23 -3.23 -6.91
CA LEU A 13 -5.86 -3.49 -6.45
C LEU A 13 -4.90 -3.72 -7.64
N LEU A 14 -5.32 -4.43 -8.69
CA LEU A 14 -4.51 -4.60 -9.90
C LEU A 14 -4.29 -3.28 -10.64
N VAL A 15 -5.30 -2.41 -10.70
CA VAL A 15 -5.18 -1.06 -11.27
C VAL A 15 -4.21 -0.21 -10.45
N ALA A 16 -4.29 -0.26 -9.11
CA ALA A 16 -3.35 0.43 -8.23
C ALA A 16 -1.90 -0.09 -8.40
N ALA A 17 -1.72 -1.41 -8.50
CA ALA A 17 -0.42 -2.01 -8.76
C ALA A 17 0.15 -1.57 -10.12
N ALA A 18 -0.66 -1.52 -11.17
CA ALA A 18 -0.24 -1.00 -12.47
C ALA A 18 0.18 0.47 -12.39
N GLY A 19 -0.54 1.30 -11.63
CA GLY A 19 -0.17 2.69 -11.36
C GLY A 19 1.16 2.84 -10.62
N LEU A 20 1.44 1.99 -9.63
CA LEU A 20 2.73 1.96 -8.92
C LEU A 20 3.89 1.58 -9.85
N VAL A 21 3.70 0.57 -10.71
CA VAL A 21 4.68 0.11 -11.71
C VAL A 21 4.92 1.15 -12.81
N TRP A 22 3.89 1.93 -13.14
CA TRP A 22 4.01 3.05 -14.07
C TRP A 22 4.76 4.21 -13.40
N LEU A 23 4.40 4.56 -12.16
CA LEU A 23 5.07 5.63 -11.41
C LEU A 23 6.58 5.38 -11.27
N SER A 24 7.00 4.14 -11.04
CA SER A 24 8.43 3.77 -10.90
C SER A 24 9.26 3.81 -12.19
N ARG A 25 8.64 4.17 -13.32
CA ARG A 25 9.31 4.29 -14.61
C ARG A 25 9.25 5.70 -15.19
N VAL A 26 8.48 6.58 -14.58
CA VAL A 26 8.27 7.94 -15.08
C VAL A 26 9.30 8.85 -14.41
N PRO A 27 10.08 9.62 -15.19
CA PRO A 27 11.00 10.58 -14.60
C PRO A 27 10.22 11.64 -13.82
N ALA A 28 10.84 12.17 -12.76
CA ALA A 28 10.30 13.28 -11.98
C ALA A 28 10.36 14.60 -12.77
N ALA A 29 9.61 14.68 -13.86
CA ALA A 29 9.47 15.85 -14.72
C ALA A 29 8.05 16.44 -14.59
N ASP A 30 7.92 17.74 -14.85
CA ASP A 30 6.68 18.50 -14.64
C ASP A 30 5.46 17.83 -15.30
N GLY A 31 4.52 17.38 -14.45
CA GLY A 31 3.23 16.82 -14.84
C GLY A 31 3.22 15.33 -15.20
N ALA A 32 4.37 14.70 -15.45
CA ALA A 32 4.43 13.29 -15.88
C ALA A 32 3.92 12.32 -14.79
N LEU A 33 4.03 12.72 -13.53
CA LEU A 33 3.60 11.94 -12.36
C LEU A 33 2.08 11.98 -12.12
N VAL A 34 1.35 12.92 -12.72
CA VAL A 34 -0.08 13.11 -12.44
C VAL A 34 -0.89 11.89 -12.88
N ALA A 35 -0.66 11.38 -14.08
CA ALA A 35 -1.40 10.24 -14.62
C ALA A 35 -1.24 8.96 -13.79
N PRO A 36 -0.03 8.50 -13.42
CA PRO A 36 0.11 7.32 -12.57
C PRO A 36 -0.46 7.53 -11.16
N LEU A 37 -0.34 8.72 -10.58
CA LEU A 37 -0.95 9.03 -9.27
C LEU A 37 -2.48 8.96 -9.32
N VAL A 38 -3.10 9.49 -10.39
CA VAL A 38 -4.55 9.37 -10.62
C VAL A 38 -4.95 7.90 -10.77
N LEU A 39 -4.18 7.10 -11.52
CA LEU A 39 -4.45 5.68 -11.70
C LEU A 39 -4.40 4.91 -10.38
N ILE A 40 -3.41 5.19 -9.52
CA ILE A 40 -3.32 4.62 -8.17
C ILE A 40 -4.56 5.01 -7.35
N GLY A 41 -4.97 6.28 -7.39
CA GLY A 41 -6.17 6.78 -6.71
C GLY A 41 -7.45 6.07 -7.14
N ILE A 42 -7.64 5.89 -8.45
CA ILE A 42 -8.79 5.14 -8.99
C ILE A 42 -8.77 3.68 -8.50
N GLY A 43 -7.59 3.04 -8.53
CA GLY A 43 -7.43 1.66 -8.11
C GLY A 43 -7.77 1.45 -6.63
N ILE A 44 -7.25 2.32 -5.74
CA ILE A 44 -7.45 2.18 -4.28
C ILE A 44 -8.87 2.57 -3.83
N ALA A 45 -9.54 3.49 -4.55
CA ALA A 45 -10.89 3.93 -4.21
C ALA A 45 -11.93 2.80 -4.26
N LEU A 46 -11.72 1.82 -5.14
CA LEU A 46 -12.62 0.67 -5.32
C LEU A 46 -12.65 -0.24 -4.07
N PRO A 47 -11.52 -0.80 -3.57
CA PRO A 47 -11.45 -1.49 -2.29
C PRO A 47 -11.95 -0.66 -1.12
N TRP A 48 -11.55 0.61 -1.04
CA TRP A 48 -11.87 1.48 0.10
C TRP A 48 -13.38 1.68 0.24
N GLY A 49 -14.06 2.08 -0.83
CA GLY A 49 -15.52 2.28 -0.79
C GLY A 49 -16.28 1.00 -0.49
N LEU A 50 -15.78 -0.15 -0.96
CA LEU A 50 -16.39 -1.45 -0.66
C LEU A 50 -16.24 -1.83 0.83
N MET A 51 -15.04 -1.67 1.39
CA MET A 51 -14.77 -2.02 2.79
C MET A 51 -15.60 -1.16 3.76
N ASP A 52 -15.68 0.15 3.51
CA ASP A 52 -16.49 1.06 4.32
C ASP A 52 -17.99 0.69 4.26
N GLY A 53 -18.49 0.29 3.08
CA GLY A 53 -19.86 -0.21 2.92
C GLY A 53 -20.12 -1.52 3.67
N LEU A 54 -19.19 -2.48 3.59
CA LEU A 54 -19.30 -3.77 4.27
C LEU A 54 -19.25 -3.65 5.79
N ALA A 55 -18.41 -2.75 6.33
CA ALA A 55 -18.26 -2.52 7.76
C ALA A 55 -19.57 -2.09 8.44
N VAL A 56 -20.41 -1.35 7.72
CA VAL A 56 -21.71 -0.86 8.22
C VAL A 56 -22.84 -1.86 7.94
N SER A 57 -22.74 -2.64 6.86
CA SER A 57 -23.85 -3.50 6.40
C SER A 57 -24.03 -4.80 7.20
N VAL A 58 -23.02 -5.24 7.96
CA VAL A 58 -23.04 -6.55 8.67
C VAL A 58 -23.39 -6.45 10.16
N VAL A 59 -23.74 -5.25 10.64
CA VAL A 59 -24.09 -5.02 12.05
C VAL A 59 -25.46 -4.35 12.20
N PRO A 60 -26.20 -4.64 13.30
CA PRO A 60 -27.44 -3.93 13.61
C PRO A 60 -27.22 -2.41 13.67
N LYS A 61 -28.21 -1.62 13.23
CA LYS A 61 -28.10 -0.16 13.08
C LYS A 61 -27.75 0.53 14.41
N GLU A 62 -28.19 -0.04 15.52
CA GLU A 62 -27.97 0.44 16.88
C GLU A 62 -26.49 0.31 17.31
N ARG A 63 -25.72 -0.55 16.62
CA ARG A 63 -24.30 -0.83 16.89
C ARG A 63 -23.37 -0.45 15.73
N ALA A 64 -23.91 0.08 14.64
CA ALA A 64 -23.14 0.50 13.47
C ALA A 64 -22.03 1.50 13.82
N GLY A 65 -22.32 2.46 14.71
CA GLY A 65 -21.32 3.41 15.20
C GLY A 65 -20.14 2.76 15.93
N MET A 66 -20.39 1.70 16.71
CA MET A 66 -19.32 0.97 17.41
C MET A 66 -18.46 0.16 16.44
N ALA A 67 -19.07 -0.51 15.45
CA ALA A 67 -18.34 -1.29 14.45
C ALA A 67 -17.45 -0.41 13.56
N VAL A 68 -17.99 0.71 13.09
CA VAL A 68 -17.24 1.72 12.30
C VAL A 68 -16.11 2.32 13.13
N GLY A 69 -16.34 2.57 14.43
CA GLY A 69 -15.32 3.09 15.34
C GLY A 69 -14.10 2.15 15.46
N ILE A 70 -14.34 0.86 15.64
CA ILE A 70 -13.27 -0.15 15.69
C ILE A 70 -12.53 -0.21 14.35
N PHE A 71 -13.26 -0.29 13.24
CA PHE A 71 -12.67 -0.37 11.89
C PHE A 71 -11.78 0.84 11.58
N ASN A 72 -12.27 2.06 11.85
CA ASN A 72 -11.51 3.29 11.60
C ASN A 72 -10.27 3.40 12.49
N THR A 73 -10.35 2.96 13.75
CA THR A 73 -9.19 3.00 14.67
C THR A 73 -8.10 2.03 14.19
N THR A 74 -8.47 0.81 13.81
CA THR A 74 -7.53 -0.16 13.24
C THR A 74 -6.91 0.36 11.95
N ARG A 75 -7.70 1.03 11.09
CA ARG A 75 -7.21 1.65 9.87
C ARG A 75 -6.15 2.71 10.15
N VAL A 76 -6.46 3.72 10.97
CA VAL A 76 -5.52 4.81 11.27
C VAL A 76 -4.26 4.28 11.97
N ALA A 77 -4.41 3.32 12.90
CA ALA A 77 -3.26 2.67 13.52
C ALA A 77 -2.37 1.96 12.48
N SER A 78 -2.99 1.27 11.51
CA SER A 78 -2.27 0.58 10.43
C SER A 78 -1.58 1.53 9.46
N GLU A 79 -2.15 2.71 9.19
CA GLU A 79 -1.54 3.74 8.34
C GLU A 79 -0.23 4.24 8.95
N GLY A 80 -0.19 4.47 10.26
CA GLY A 80 1.03 4.87 10.97
C GLY A 80 2.13 3.80 10.91
N VAL A 81 1.76 2.53 11.12
CA VAL A 81 2.69 1.39 11.00
C VAL A 81 3.21 1.25 9.55
N ALA A 82 2.32 1.38 8.56
CA ALA A 82 2.69 1.30 7.16
C ALA A 82 3.68 2.40 6.77
N LEU A 83 3.44 3.64 7.19
CA LEU A 83 4.34 4.76 6.94
C LEU A 83 5.73 4.52 7.55
N ALA A 84 5.80 4.04 8.80
CA ALA A 84 7.05 3.73 9.45
C ALA A 84 7.85 2.65 8.69
N ILE A 85 7.19 1.60 8.22
CA ILE A 85 7.81 0.53 7.43
C ILE A 85 8.31 1.08 6.09
N VAL A 86 7.49 1.86 5.38
CA VAL A 86 7.86 2.45 4.08
C VAL A 86 9.09 3.34 4.22
N MET A 87 9.13 4.19 5.23
CA MET A 87 10.27 5.08 5.50
C MET A 87 11.54 4.29 5.85
N ALA A 88 11.42 3.24 6.66
CA ALA A 88 12.55 2.37 7.00
C ALA A 88 13.11 1.63 5.77
N VAL A 89 12.23 1.11 4.91
CA VAL A 89 12.62 0.42 3.67
C VAL A 89 13.27 1.39 2.68
N LEU A 90 12.70 2.60 2.52
CA LEU A 90 13.26 3.65 1.66
C LEU A 90 14.65 4.07 2.12
N SER A 91 14.82 4.32 3.42
CA SER A 91 16.11 4.64 4.02
C SER A 91 17.11 3.49 3.83
N GLY A 92 16.69 2.23 4.05
CA GLY A 92 17.52 1.06 3.78
C GLY A 92 17.98 0.97 2.32
N PHE A 93 17.07 1.09 1.36
CA PHE A 93 17.42 1.06 -0.06
C PHE A 93 18.34 2.23 -0.46
N THR A 94 18.09 3.43 0.07
CA THR A 94 18.94 4.60 -0.18
C THR A 94 20.35 4.37 0.35
N ALA A 95 20.50 3.86 1.57
CA ALA A 95 21.80 3.54 2.15
C ALA A 95 22.56 2.49 1.32
N THR A 96 21.87 1.45 0.84
CA THR A 96 22.49 0.44 -0.04
C THR A 96 22.96 1.04 -1.37
N GLN A 97 22.21 2.00 -1.94
CA GLN A 97 22.59 2.67 -3.18
C GLN A 97 23.79 3.60 -2.98
N LEU A 98 23.85 4.34 -1.87
CA LEU A 98 25.01 5.18 -1.53
C LEU A 98 26.29 4.33 -1.37
N GLY A 99 26.18 3.20 -0.65
CA GLY A 99 27.31 2.29 -0.46
C GLY A 99 27.75 1.62 -1.76
N ALA A 100 26.81 1.18 -2.61
CA ALA A 100 27.12 0.56 -3.90
C ALA A 100 27.81 1.50 -4.88
N GLN A 101 27.56 2.81 -4.78
CA GLN A 101 28.21 3.83 -5.59
C GLN A 101 29.54 4.32 -4.99
N GLY A 102 29.95 3.81 -3.82
CA GLY A 102 31.18 4.23 -3.14
C GLY A 102 31.14 5.67 -2.62
N LEU A 103 29.94 6.24 -2.44
CA LEU A 103 29.73 7.65 -2.08
C LEU A 103 29.90 7.92 -0.58
N ALA A 104 29.84 6.88 0.25
CA ALA A 104 29.87 6.98 1.70
C ALA A 104 30.35 5.66 2.33
N SER A 105 30.96 5.74 3.52
CA SER A 105 31.15 4.55 4.35
C SER A 105 29.79 3.98 4.81
N PRO A 106 29.70 2.72 5.26
CA PRO A 106 28.42 2.12 5.66
C PRO A 106 27.67 2.93 6.75
N ALA A 107 28.40 3.50 7.71
CA ALA A 107 27.80 4.30 8.78
C ALA A 107 27.26 5.65 8.26
N GLU A 108 28.03 6.32 7.39
CA GLU A 108 27.63 7.58 6.77
C GLU A 108 26.45 7.40 5.81
N ALA A 109 26.43 6.28 5.06
CA ALA A 109 25.34 5.95 4.15
C ALA A 109 24.00 5.80 4.88
N VAL A 110 24.00 5.15 6.05
CA VAL A 110 22.79 5.01 6.89
C VAL A 110 22.33 6.38 7.41
N ALA A 111 23.24 7.19 7.96
CA ALA A 111 22.89 8.52 8.48
C ALA A 111 22.36 9.45 7.37
N ALA A 112 23.01 9.45 6.20
CA ALA A 112 22.58 10.24 5.04
C ALA A 112 21.22 9.75 4.51
N ALA A 113 21.00 8.44 4.43
CA ALA A 113 19.74 7.89 3.97
C ALA A 113 18.56 8.21 4.89
N GLN A 114 18.76 8.28 6.21
CA GLN A 114 17.72 8.71 7.15
C GLN A 114 17.32 10.17 6.94
N LEU A 115 18.29 11.04 6.67
CA LEU A 115 18.05 12.46 6.36
C LEU A 115 17.38 12.63 4.99
N LEU A 116 17.81 11.88 3.97
CA LEU A 116 17.19 11.91 2.66
C LEU A 116 15.74 11.41 2.71
N ALA A 117 15.46 10.35 3.48
CA ALA A 117 14.11 9.84 3.65
C ALA A 117 13.16 10.87 4.28
N THR A 118 13.66 11.77 5.13
CA THR A 118 12.87 12.87 5.72
C THR A 118 12.86 14.15 4.88
N GLY A 119 13.51 14.15 3.71
CA GLY A 119 13.55 15.28 2.77
C GLY A 119 14.68 16.28 3.01
N ASN A 120 15.63 16.00 3.91
CA ASN A 120 16.79 16.85 4.15
C ASN A 120 17.96 16.46 3.23
N ILE A 121 18.12 17.20 2.14
CA ILE A 121 19.22 17.01 1.17
C ILE A 121 20.44 17.85 1.54
N SER A 122 20.24 18.99 2.21
CA SER A 122 21.30 19.95 2.53
C SER A 122 22.37 19.39 3.46
N GLU A 123 21.95 18.67 4.51
CA GLU A 123 22.85 18.14 5.54
C GLU A 123 23.70 16.96 5.04
N PRO A 124 23.15 15.99 4.27
CA PRO A 124 23.94 14.96 3.61
C PRO A 124 25.00 15.51 2.64
N VAL A 125 24.66 16.52 1.81
CA VAL A 125 25.61 17.14 0.87
C VAL A 125 26.80 17.77 1.61
N GLN A 126 26.56 18.40 2.76
CA GLN A 126 27.63 19.00 3.56
C GLN A 126 28.52 17.97 4.25
N ARG A 127 27.97 16.81 4.63
CA ARG A 127 28.71 15.74 5.31
C ARG A 127 29.47 14.83 4.35
N LEU A 128 28.92 14.61 3.16
CA LEU A 128 29.50 13.73 2.15
C LEU A 128 30.30 14.53 1.13
N HIS A 129 31.57 14.79 1.44
CA HIS A 129 32.49 15.50 0.54
C HIS A 129 32.70 14.82 -0.83
N LEU A 130 32.33 13.54 -0.96
CA LEU A 130 32.45 12.73 -2.16
C LEU A 130 31.16 12.71 -3.01
N ALA A 131 30.03 13.22 -2.51
CA ALA A 131 28.72 13.09 -3.15
C ALA A 131 28.11 14.46 -3.47
N ASP A 132 27.90 14.72 -4.77
CA ASP A 132 27.13 15.87 -5.22
C ASP A 132 25.63 15.69 -4.94
N ALA A 133 24.90 16.81 -4.86
CA ALA A 133 23.44 16.80 -4.65
C ALA A 133 22.70 15.96 -5.70
N SER A 134 23.16 15.98 -6.96
CA SER A 134 22.60 15.17 -8.05
C SER A 134 22.78 13.67 -7.81
N ALA A 135 23.92 13.24 -7.28
CA ALA A 135 24.19 11.83 -6.98
C ALA A 135 23.30 11.32 -5.83
N LEU A 136 23.06 12.16 -4.82
CA LEU A 136 22.15 11.82 -3.71
C LEU A 136 20.70 11.73 -4.18
N VAL A 137 20.25 12.66 -5.03
CA VAL A 137 18.91 12.61 -5.64
C VAL A 137 18.77 11.36 -6.50
N GLN A 138 19.75 11.03 -7.34
CA GLN A 138 19.71 9.83 -8.18
C GLN A 138 19.67 8.53 -7.35
N ALA A 139 20.44 8.47 -6.24
CA ALA A 139 20.40 7.33 -5.33
C ALA A 139 19.04 7.19 -4.64
N TYR A 140 18.45 8.30 -4.22
CA TYR A 140 17.11 8.35 -3.65
C TYR A 140 16.04 7.94 -4.66
N GLU A 141 16.07 8.47 -5.89
CA GLU A 141 15.15 8.11 -6.97
C GLU A 141 15.20 6.61 -7.26
N THR A 142 16.41 6.05 -7.39
CA THR A 142 16.58 4.61 -7.60
C THR A 142 16.02 3.79 -6.44
N ALA A 143 16.19 4.25 -5.20
CA ALA A 143 15.63 3.60 -4.02
C ALA A 143 14.09 3.69 -3.99
N PHE A 144 13.54 4.84 -4.39
CA PHE A 144 12.11 5.07 -4.49
C PHE A 144 11.46 4.19 -5.56
N ASP A 145 12.08 4.05 -6.74
CA ASP A 145 11.61 3.14 -7.79
C ASP A 145 11.56 1.69 -7.32
N ARG A 146 12.59 1.24 -6.58
CA ARG A 146 12.61 -0.10 -5.98
C ARG A 146 11.50 -0.28 -4.96
N LEU A 147 11.29 0.72 -4.09
CA LEU A 147 10.20 0.70 -3.11
C LEU A 147 8.84 0.59 -3.82
N LEU A 148 8.59 1.36 -4.87
CA LEU A 148 7.34 1.31 -5.64
C LEU A 148 7.10 -0.08 -6.24
N ILE A 149 8.13 -0.74 -6.77
CA ILE A 149 8.02 -2.12 -7.27
C ILE A 149 7.72 -3.13 -6.16
N VAL A 150 8.33 -2.98 -4.98
CA VAL A 150 8.01 -3.82 -3.82
C VAL A 150 6.55 -3.62 -3.41
N LEU A 151 6.09 -2.38 -3.30
CA LEU A 151 4.70 -2.05 -2.98
C LEU A 151 3.75 -2.62 -4.02
N ALA A 152 4.04 -2.47 -5.31
CA ALA A 152 3.23 -3.03 -6.39
C ALA A 152 3.12 -4.57 -6.28
N THR A 153 4.22 -5.24 -5.93
CA THR A 153 4.24 -6.68 -5.72
C THR A 153 3.35 -7.09 -4.55
N ILE A 154 3.45 -6.38 -3.41
CA ILE A 154 2.59 -6.60 -2.24
C ILE A 154 1.11 -6.36 -2.59
N THR A 155 0.80 -5.28 -3.31
CA THR A 155 -0.56 -4.97 -3.77
C THR A 155 -1.11 -6.06 -4.70
N MET A 156 -0.30 -6.57 -5.62
CA MET A 156 -0.68 -7.67 -6.51
C MET A 156 -0.93 -8.98 -5.74
N LEU A 157 -0.06 -9.32 -4.77
CA LEU A 157 -0.27 -10.47 -3.90
C LEU A 157 -1.56 -10.32 -3.07
N THR A 158 -1.83 -9.12 -2.58
CA THR A 158 -3.07 -8.81 -1.85
C THR A 158 -4.29 -8.98 -2.75
N ALA A 159 -4.22 -8.52 -4.00
CA ALA A 159 -5.29 -8.73 -4.98
C ALA A 159 -5.60 -10.22 -5.18
N ILE A 160 -4.56 -11.05 -5.30
CA ILE A 160 -4.69 -12.50 -5.44
C ILE A 160 -5.34 -13.11 -4.19
N VAL A 161 -4.84 -12.76 -3.00
CA VAL A 161 -5.39 -13.27 -1.72
C VAL A 161 -6.85 -12.88 -1.55
N VAL A 162 -7.20 -11.63 -1.81
CA VAL A 162 -8.59 -11.14 -1.73
C VAL A 162 -9.48 -11.85 -2.73
N PHE A 163 -9.03 -12.00 -3.97
CA PHE A 163 -9.77 -12.68 -5.02
C PHE A 163 -10.03 -14.16 -4.68
N LEU A 164 -9.04 -14.86 -4.12
CA LEU A 164 -9.18 -16.25 -3.69
C LEU A 164 -10.02 -16.40 -2.41
N GLY A 165 -9.82 -15.53 -1.42
CA GLY A 165 -10.50 -15.56 -0.13
C GLY A 165 -12.00 -15.27 -0.25
N LEU A 166 -12.36 -14.19 -0.95
CA LEU A 166 -13.77 -13.81 -1.11
C LEU A 166 -14.53 -14.72 -2.10
N ARG A 167 -13.85 -15.39 -3.04
CA ARG A 167 -14.47 -16.46 -3.86
C ARG A 167 -14.86 -17.68 -3.03
N ARG A 168 -14.07 -18.04 -2.01
CA ARG A 168 -14.37 -19.19 -1.13
C ARG A 168 -15.55 -18.91 -0.20
N GLY A 169 -15.69 -17.68 0.31
CA GLY A 169 -16.85 -17.27 1.12
C GLY A 169 -18.17 -17.14 0.33
N SER A 170 -18.13 -17.22 -1.00
CA SER A 170 -19.33 -17.20 -1.87
C SER A 170 -19.80 -18.61 -2.27
N ALA A 171 -19.15 -19.68 -1.79
CA ALA A 171 -19.67 -21.05 -1.96
C ALA A 171 -20.99 -21.17 -1.16
N PRO A 172 -22.03 -21.81 -1.72
CA PRO A 172 -23.38 -21.72 -1.19
C PRO A 172 -23.42 -22.28 0.24
N GLU A 173 -23.78 -21.40 1.19
CA GLU A 173 -24.35 -21.78 2.48
C GLU A 173 -25.37 -22.87 2.21
N GLN A 174 -25.07 -24.10 2.63
CA GLN A 174 -26.03 -25.19 2.55
C GLN A 174 -27.20 -24.77 3.42
N ASP A 175 -28.34 -24.59 2.76
CA ASP A 175 -29.66 -24.39 3.34
C ASP A 175 -29.83 -25.39 4.49
N ILE A 176 -29.63 -24.92 5.73
CA ILE A 176 -29.89 -25.72 6.92
C ILE A 176 -31.40 -25.81 6.98
N ALA A 177 -31.93 -26.84 6.35
CA ALA A 177 -33.34 -27.16 6.34
C ALA A 177 -33.88 -27.09 7.78
N PRO A 178 -34.99 -26.37 8.03
CA PRO A 178 -35.60 -26.35 9.35
C PRO A 178 -35.92 -27.79 9.77
N LEU A 179 -35.35 -28.22 10.90
CA LEU A 179 -35.72 -29.48 11.53
C LEU A 179 -37.24 -29.46 11.75
N PRO A 180 -38.00 -30.49 11.31
CA PRO A 180 -39.42 -30.54 11.55
C PRO A 180 -39.65 -30.57 13.07
N ALA A 181 -40.45 -29.62 13.55
CA ALA A 181 -40.93 -29.63 14.92
C ALA A 181 -41.63 -30.97 15.17
N CYS A 182 -41.10 -31.76 16.11
CA CYS A 182 -41.83 -32.89 16.66
C CYS A 182 -43.14 -32.35 17.25
N GLN A 183 -44.25 -32.58 16.56
CA GLN A 183 -45.56 -32.55 17.17
C GLN A 183 -45.69 -33.84 17.97
N GLU A 184 -45.51 -33.75 19.29
CA GLU A 184 -46.00 -34.75 20.22
C GLU A 184 -47.39 -34.28 20.70
N GLY A 185 -48.39 -35.12 20.44
CA GLY A 185 -49.77 -34.96 20.91
C GLY A 185 -50.02 -35.68 22.24
#